data_AF-A0AAN8J4H3-F1
#
_entry.id   AF-A0AAN8J4H3-F1
#
_cell.length_a   1.000
_cell.length_b   1.000
_cell.length_c   1.000
_cell.angle_alpha   90.00
_cell.angle_beta   90.00
_cell.angle_gamma   90.00
#
_symmetry.space_group_name_H-M   'P 1'
#
loop_
_entity.id
_entity.type
_entity.pdbx_description
1 polymer ?
#
loop_
_entity_poly.entity_id
_entity_poly.type
_entity_poly.pdbx_seq_one_letter_code
_entity_poly.pdbx_strand_id
1 'polypeptide(L)'
;MRGAVSFRDDFNGDKLDLNNWFVQVTAAGEWHTEFQVYTNDQRNLYVKNGHLYIKPTLTADSGHYSAKDLYSGILDVKNSWGVCTDAGFRGCLRDAKDGLLPPILSARIDSKPTLKYGQVTVRAQIPRGDWIWPAIWMMPRKNNYGLWPRSGEIDFMEAACNEHAVWNNGQKVGIQRVQSTLHFGPDLEHDHPVPNWKYKATGDWHGFHDYKLDWSPDHIILYVDGDVVTRMDIPDGSTVWDHYNLKGNNPWTHGTKIAPFDHEFYMILNVAVGGIYSMFGDYDTQYAYPKPWHNTDKDPLKNFWEARHNWLPTWHGDDVAMIVDYVEFRHM
;
A
#
# COMPACT_ATOMS: atom_id res chain seq x y z
N MET A 1 -16.23 7.78 25.70
CA MET A 1 -15.03 7.30 26.41
C MET A 1 -14.07 6.77 25.36
N ARG A 2 -12.76 7.07 25.40
CA ARG A 2 -11.80 6.46 24.45
C ARG A 2 -11.70 4.98 24.82
N GLY A 3 -12.02 4.07 23.91
CA GLY A 3 -12.03 2.64 24.20
C GLY A 3 -10.63 2.07 24.49
N ALA A 4 -10.61 0.85 25.01
CA ALA A 4 -9.41 0.17 25.47
C ALA A 4 -8.48 -0.19 24.29
N VAL A 5 -7.17 -0.09 24.51
CA VAL A 5 -6.16 -0.59 23.57
C VAL A 5 -6.29 -2.11 23.50
N SER A 6 -6.54 -2.64 22.30
CA SER A 6 -6.62 -4.08 22.04
C SER A 6 -5.35 -4.64 21.43
N PHE A 7 -4.58 -3.80 20.75
CA PHE A 7 -3.27 -4.14 20.21
C PHE A 7 -2.40 -2.89 20.12
N ARG A 8 -1.12 -3.02 20.43
CA ARG A 8 -0.11 -2.00 20.17
C ARG A 8 1.23 -2.68 19.88
N ASP A 9 1.92 -2.21 18.85
CA ASP A 9 3.31 -2.56 18.58
C ASP A 9 4.12 -1.26 18.41
N ASP A 10 5.09 -1.08 19.29
CA ASP A 10 6.01 0.05 19.32
C ASP A 10 7.37 -0.30 18.68
N PHE A 11 7.51 -1.50 18.10
CA PHE A 11 8.74 -1.98 17.44
C PHE A 11 10.02 -1.80 18.26
N ASN A 12 9.92 -1.91 19.59
CA ASN A 12 11.05 -1.73 20.53
C ASN A 12 12.00 -2.94 20.63
N GLY A 13 11.68 -4.05 19.96
CA GLY A 13 12.53 -5.24 19.93
C GLY A 13 13.69 -5.12 18.93
N ASP A 14 14.61 -6.09 18.95
CA ASP A 14 15.72 -6.16 17.98
C ASP A 14 15.29 -6.68 16.59
N LYS A 15 14.05 -7.16 16.46
CA LYS A 15 13.46 -7.70 15.24
C LYS A 15 11.93 -7.57 15.28
N LEU A 16 11.30 -7.72 14.12
CA LEU A 16 9.84 -7.76 14.00
C LEU A 16 9.26 -8.92 14.83
N ASP A 17 8.24 -8.64 15.65
CA ASP A 17 7.53 -9.68 16.38
C ASP A 17 6.58 -10.43 15.45
N LEU A 18 6.99 -11.64 15.06
CA LEU A 18 6.18 -12.52 14.20
C LEU A 18 4.94 -13.08 14.90
N ASN A 19 4.72 -12.84 16.20
CA ASN A 19 3.43 -13.10 16.84
C ASN A 19 2.37 -12.05 16.48
N ASN A 20 2.82 -10.85 16.11
CA ASN A 20 1.95 -9.74 15.72
C ASN A 20 1.80 -9.63 14.20
N TRP A 21 2.82 -10.04 13.45
CA TRP A 21 2.91 -9.79 12.01
C TRP A 21 3.14 -11.07 11.21
N PHE A 22 2.52 -11.12 10.03
CA PHE A 22 2.81 -12.07 8.97
C PHE A 22 3.59 -11.35 7.87
N VAL A 23 4.74 -11.90 7.46
CA VAL A 23 5.58 -11.31 6.40
C VAL A 23 5.21 -11.94 5.06
N GLN A 24 4.87 -11.13 4.08
CA GLN A 24 4.62 -11.59 2.72
C GLN A 24 5.94 -11.73 1.96
N VAL A 25 6.18 -12.91 1.39
CA VAL A 25 7.36 -13.25 0.60
C VAL A 25 6.89 -13.79 -0.74
N THR A 26 6.75 -12.90 -1.71
CA THR A 26 6.14 -13.22 -3.01
C THR A 26 6.42 -12.13 -4.04
N ALA A 27 6.51 -12.52 -5.30
CA ALA A 27 6.43 -11.63 -6.46
C ALA A 27 4.97 -11.43 -6.93
N ALA A 28 3.98 -11.91 -6.17
CA ALA A 28 2.58 -11.57 -6.35
C ALA A 28 2.34 -10.11 -5.90
N GLY A 29 1.31 -9.49 -6.45
CA GLY A 29 1.14 -8.02 -6.40
C GLY A 29 0.83 -7.41 -7.77
N GLU A 30 0.60 -8.24 -8.80
CA GLU A 30 0.27 -7.77 -10.15
C GLU A 30 -1.12 -7.13 -10.29
N TRP A 31 -1.90 -6.90 -9.21
CA TRP A 31 -3.16 -6.16 -9.31
C TRP A 31 -2.95 -4.78 -9.97
N HIS A 32 -1.81 -4.13 -9.66
CA HIS A 32 -1.37 -2.93 -10.35
C HIS A 32 -0.09 -3.11 -11.17
N THR A 33 0.36 -4.37 -11.36
CA THR A 33 1.59 -4.74 -12.12
C THR A 33 2.82 -3.96 -11.64
N GLU A 34 2.97 -3.90 -10.32
CA GLU A 34 4.06 -3.21 -9.61
C GLU A 34 5.41 -3.92 -9.84
N PHE A 35 6.52 -3.21 -9.62
CA PHE A 35 7.85 -3.62 -10.09
C PHE A 35 8.71 -4.35 -9.04
N GLN A 36 8.17 -4.56 -7.83
CA GLN A 36 8.87 -5.18 -6.72
C GLN A 36 8.52 -6.65 -6.48
N VAL A 37 9.43 -7.36 -5.81
CA VAL A 37 9.14 -8.59 -5.05
C VAL A 37 9.11 -8.25 -3.57
N TYR A 38 8.08 -8.71 -2.86
CA TYR A 38 8.06 -8.63 -1.40
C TYR A 38 8.91 -9.75 -0.80
N THR A 39 9.80 -9.41 0.13
CA THR A 39 10.76 -10.34 0.73
C THR A 39 10.78 -10.22 2.26
N ASN A 40 11.39 -11.21 2.91
CA ASN A 40 11.74 -11.18 4.34
C ASN A 40 13.22 -10.77 4.56
N ASP A 41 13.84 -10.15 3.56
CA ASP A 41 15.24 -9.76 3.60
C ASP A 41 15.47 -8.62 4.62
N GLN A 42 16.54 -8.71 5.41
CA GLN A 42 16.85 -7.68 6.42
C GLN A 42 17.25 -6.33 5.80
N ARG A 43 17.50 -6.27 4.49
CA ARG A 43 17.65 -5.00 3.76
C ARG A 43 16.32 -4.31 3.48
N ASN A 44 15.23 -5.09 3.41
CA ASN A 44 13.89 -4.61 3.07
C ASN A 44 12.97 -4.49 4.28
N LEU A 45 13.10 -5.36 5.28
CA LEU A 45 12.25 -5.42 6.46
C LEU A 45 13.10 -5.61 7.73
N TYR A 46 13.19 -4.58 8.55
CA TYR A 46 13.98 -4.64 9.78
C TYR A 46 13.47 -3.68 10.85
N VAL A 47 13.83 -3.95 12.09
CA VAL A 47 13.58 -3.06 13.22
C VAL A 47 14.89 -2.45 13.67
N LYS A 48 14.90 -1.15 13.91
CA LYS A 48 16.08 -0.39 14.35
C LYS A 48 15.65 0.82 15.15
N ASN A 49 16.25 1.01 16.32
CA ASN A 49 16.02 2.17 17.18
C ASN A 49 14.53 2.40 17.52
N GLY A 50 13.77 1.34 17.81
CA GLY A 50 12.35 1.46 18.15
C GLY A 50 11.43 1.72 16.96
N HIS A 51 11.87 1.47 15.73
CA HIS A 51 11.06 1.68 14.53
C HIS A 51 11.16 0.50 13.58
N LEU A 52 10.07 0.20 12.89
CA LEU A 52 10.04 -0.68 11.74
C LEU A 52 10.44 0.08 10.47
N TYR A 53 11.28 -0.53 9.65
CA TYR A 53 11.67 -0.03 8.34
C TYR A 53 11.17 -0.97 7.26
N ILE A 54 10.43 -0.43 6.29
CA ILE A 54 10.05 -1.08 5.04
C ILE A 54 10.74 -0.33 3.91
N LYS A 55 11.80 -0.91 3.36
CA LYS A 55 12.76 -0.22 2.48
C LYS A 55 12.87 -0.91 1.12
N PRO A 56 12.59 -0.22 0.00
CA PRO A 56 12.84 -0.78 -1.31
C PRO A 56 14.35 -0.81 -1.62
N THR A 57 14.82 -1.85 -2.29
CA THR A 57 16.21 -2.02 -2.74
C THR A 57 16.27 -2.63 -4.13
N LEU A 58 17.43 -2.60 -4.79
CA LEU A 58 17.59 -3.28 -6.08
C LEU A 58 17.67 -4.79 -5.89
N THR A 59 17.00 -5.55 -6.76
CA THR A 59 17.13 -7.01 -6.84
C THR A 59 18.57 -7.43 -7.14
N ALA A 60 19.28 -6.62 -7.94
CA ALA A 60 20.70 -6.84 -8.26
C ALA A 60 21.65 -6.68 -7.05
N ASP A 61 21.20 -6.03 -5.97
CA ASP A 61 21.98 -5.83 -4.74
C ASP A 61 21.60 -6.85 -3.66
N SER A 62 20.75 -7.82 -4.00
CA SER A 62 20.28 -8.87 -3.09
C SER A 62 21.34 -9.93 -2.77
N GLY A 63 22.40 -10.05 -3.59
CA GLY A 63 23.34 -11.17 -3.48
C GLY A 63 22.77 -12.52 -3.95
N HIS A 64 21.48 -12.58 -4.32
CA HIS A 64 20.88 -13.74 -5.01
C HIS A 64 20.90 -13.57 -6.53
N TYR A 65 20.83 -12.33 -7.00
CA TYR A 65 20.74 -11.98 -8.42
C TYR A 65 21.72 -10.86 -8.76
N SER A 66 22.27 -10.91 -9.96
CA SER A 66 23.00 -9.82 -10.60
C SER A 66 22.11 -9.06 -11.59
N ALA A 67 22.58 -7.90 -12.05
CA ALA A 67 21.90 -7.16 -13.12
C ALA A 67 21.73 -7.99 -14.41
N LYS A 68 22.62 -8.95 -14.68
CA LYS A 68 22.52 -9.85 -15.84
C LYS A 68 21.37 -10.85 -15.66
N ASP A 69 21.18 -11.36 -14.44
CA ASP A 69 20.13 -12.34 -14.16
C ASP A 69 18.74 -11.77 -14.40
N LEU A 70 18.55 -10.46 -14.25
CA LEU A 70 17.28 -9.80 -14.56
C LEU A 70 16.84 -9.98 -16.02
N TYR A 71 17.78 -10.18 -16.95
CA TYR A 71 17.50 -10.33 -18.39
C TYR A 71 17.43 -11.77 -18.88
N SER A 72 17.97 -12.73 -18.13
CA SER A 72 18.12 -14.11 -18.63
C SER A 72 17.94 -15.20 -17.57
N GLY A 73 17.68 -14.82 -16.33
CA GLY A 73 17.58 -15.74 -15.19
C GLY A 73 16.15 -16.18 -14.89
N ILE A 74 16.04 -16.94 -13.81
CA ILE A 74 14.77 -17.33 -13.19
C ILE A 74 14.80 -16.77 -11.77
N LEU A 75 13.82 -15.93 -11.44
CA LEU A 75 13.60 -15.50 -10.05
C LEU A 75 12.77 -16.58 -9.36
N ASP A 76 13.40 -17.32 -8.45
CA ASP A 76 12.74 -18.31 -7.60
C ASP A 76 12.69 -17.78 -6.17
N VAL A 77 11.50 -17.35 -5.75
CA VAL A 77 11.27 -16.70 -4.45
C VAL A 77 11.59 -17.66 -3.31
N LYS A 78 11.18 -18.92 -3.43
CA LYS A 78 11.38 -19.92 -2.37
C LYS A 78 12.85 -20.27 -2.21
N ASN A 79 13.59 -20.42 -3.31
CA ASN A 79 15.02 -20.72 -3.24
C ASN A 79 15.84 -19.53 -2.72
N SER A 80 15.39 -18.30 -3.00
CA SER A 80 16.11 -17.09 -2.56
C SER A 80 15.85 -16.74 -1.10
N TRP A 81 14.59 -16.81 -0.65
CA TRP A 81 14.15 -16.32 0.65
C TRP A 81 13.56 -17.41 1.57
N GLY A 82 13.69 -18.68 1.19
CA GLY A 82 13.31 -19.86 1.97
C GLY A 82 11.82 -20.20 1.97
N VAL A 83 10.96 -19.28 1.52
CA VAL A 83 9.50 -19.43 1.51
C VAL A 83 8.91 -18.64 0.35
N CYS A 84 7.75 -19.08 -0.12
CA CYS A 84 6.88 -18.28 -0.97
C CYS A 84 5.48 -18.30 -0.35
N THR A 85 4.95 -17.13 0.01
CA THR A 85 3.68 -17.01 0.75
C THR A 85 2.47 -16.94 -0.16
N ASP A 86 2.66 -16.57 -1.43
CA ASP A 86 1.60 -16.50 -2.44
C ASP A 86 2.14 -16.91 -3.81
N ALA A 87 1.54 -17.94 -4.41
CA ALA A 87 1.89 -18.44 -5.75
C ALA A 87 1.04 -17.80 -6.87
N GLY A 88 0.02 -17.03 -6.52
CA GLY A 88 -0.85 -16.33 -7.47
C GLY A 88 -0.06 -15.43 -8.41
N PHE A 89 -0.55 -15.27 -9.64
CA PHE A 89 0.05 -14.38 -10.65
C PHE A 89 1.55 -14.58 -10.87
N ARG A 90 2.03 -15.83 -10.86
CA ARG A 90 3.46 -16.21 -10.95
C ARG A 90 4.30 -15.66 -9.77
N GLY A 91 3.69 -15.60 -8.58
CA GLY A 91 4.30 -15.01 -7.39
C GLY A 91 5.51 -15.76 -6.84
N CYS A 92 5.65 -17.07 -7.08
CA CYS A 92 6.81 -17.83 -6.59
C CYS A 92 7.95 -17.96 -7.60
N LEU A 93 7.65 -17.83 -8.89
CA LEU A 93 8.62 -18.09 -9.96
C LEU A 93 8.38 -17.15 -11.15
N ARG A 94 9.41 -16.41 -11.54
CA ARG A 94 9.42 -15.57 -12.75
C ARG A 94 10.56 -16.03 -13.65
N ASP A 95 10.30 -16.05 -14.95
CA ASP A 95 11.28 -16.42 -15.96
C ASP A 95 11.53 -15.21 -16.86
N ALA A 96 12.79 -14.80 -17.03
CA ALA A 96 13.14 -13.62 -17.81
C ALA A 96 12.77 -13.76 -19.30
N LYS A 97 12.44 -14.97 -19.77
CA LYS A 97 11.89 -15.17 -21.12
C LYS A 97 10.55 -14.44 -21.32
N ASP A 98 9.81 -14.17 -20.24
CA ASP A 98 8.49 -13.54 -20.27
C ASP A 98 8.56 -12.00 -20.07
N GLY A 99 9.76 -11.42 -19.99
CA GLY A 99 10.01 -10.01 -19.70
C GLY A 99 11.11 -9.83 -18.65
N LEU A 100 11.55 -8.60 -18.41
CA LEU A 100 12.54 -8.36 -17.34
C LEU A 100 12.03 -8.89 -15.98
N LEU A 101 12.89 -9.58 -15.22
CA LEU A 101 12.57 -9.92 -13.85
C LEU A 101 12.38 -8.65 -13.00
N PRO A 102 11.51 -8.68 -11.98
CA PRO A 102 11.30 -7.54 -11.07
C PRO A 102 12.62 -6.97 -10.55
N PRO A 103 12.97 -5.71 -10.90
CA PRO A 103 14.26 -5.13 -10.59
C PRO A 103 14.35 -4.61 -9.14
N ILE A 104 13.23 -4.59 -8.41
CA ILE A 104 13.13 -4.07 -7.06
C ILE A 104 12.74 -5.20 -6.08
N LEU A 105 13.30 -5.13 -4.88
CA LEU A 105 12.82 -5.85 -3.71
C LEU A 105 12.23 -4.85 -2.72
N SER A 106 11.22 -5.25 -1.97
CA SER A 106 10.62 -4.47 -0.91
C SER A 106 10.02 -5.39 0.15
N ALA A 107 9.21 -4.87 1.06
CA ALA A 107 8.51 -5.68 2.04
C ALA A 107 7.04 -5.29 2.21
N ARG A 108 6.27 -6.29 2.64
CA ARG A 108 4.86 -6.18 3.01
C ARG A 108 4.62 -7.03 4.25
N ILE A 109 3.91 -6.48 5.22
CA ILE A 109 3.48 -7.19 6.41
C ILE A 109 1.99 -7.02 6.64
N ASP A 110 1.37 -8.09 7.11
CA ASP A 110 -0.04 -8.15 7.43
C ASP A 110 -0.19 -8.38 8.95
N SER A 111 -1.07 -7.63 9.62
CA SER A 111 -1.30 -7.82 11.05
C SER A 111 -2.05 -9.12 11.33
N LYS A 112 -1.64 -9.82 12.39
CA LYS A 112 -2.39 -10.94 12.97
C LYS A 112 -3.56 -10.47 13.82
N PRO A 113 -3.45 -9.38 14.61
CA PRO A 113 -4.60 -8.72 15.19
C PRO A 113 -5.54 -8.18 14.12
N THR A 114 -6.83 -8.20 14.44
CA THR A 114 -7.91 -7.62 13.63
C THR A 114 -8.69 -6.60 14.44
N LEU A 115 -9.42 -5.73 13.76
CA LEU A 115 -10.38 -4.83 14.38
C LEU A 115 -11.71 -4.88 13.63
N LYS A 116 -12.81 -4.83 14.38
CA LYS A 116 -14.11 -4.37 13.88
C LYS A 116 -14.60 -3.26 14.79
N TYR A 117 -14.78 -2.08 14.23
CA TYR A 117 -15.13 -0.83 14.92
C TYR A 117 -14.11 -0.41 16.00
N GLY A 118 -13.96 0.90 16.15
CA GLY A 118 -13.01 1.54 17.03
C GLY A 118 -12.04 2.43 16.26
N GLN A 119 -10.80 2.50 16.72
CA GLN A 119 -9.78 3.35 16.14
C GLN A 119 -8.51 2.56 15.83
N VAL A 120 -7.89 2.88 14.71
CA VAL A 120 -6.54 2.42 14.37
C VAL A 120 -5.68 3.65 14.15
N THR A 121 -4.51 3.72 14.76
CA THR A 121 -3.52 4.78 14.53
C THR A 121 -2.19 4.17 14.15
N VAL A 122 -1.62 4.65 13.05
CA VAL A 122 -0.27 4.32 12.60
C VAL A 122 0.53 5.60 12.57
N ARG A 123 1.57 5.67 13.39
CA ARG A 123 2.52 6.78 13.34
C ARG A 123 3.67 6.39 12.45
N ALA A 124 3.79 7.04 11.30
CA ALA A 124 4.78 6.67 10.30
C ALA A 124 5.32 7.88 9.54
N GLN A 125 6.55 7.74 9.05
CA GLN A 125 7.13 8.56 8.01
C GLN A 125 7.03 7.83 6.68
N ILE A 126 6.49 8.49 5.65
CA ILE A 126 6.47 7.96 4.29
C ILE A 126 7.82 8.17 3.59
N PRO A 127 8.16 7.32 2.60
CA PRO A 127 9.34 7.47 1.77
C PRO A 127 9.45 8.83 1.07
N ARG A 128 10.67 9.13 0.63
CA ARG A 128 11.04 10.15 -0.34
C ARG A 128 11.88 9.48 -1.42
N GLY A 129 11.47 9.63 -2.68
CA GLY A 129 12.16 9.05 -3.82
C GLY A 129 11.21 8.77 -4.96
N ASP A 130 11.73 8.89 -6.18
CA ASP A 130 10.94 8.70 -7.38
C ASP A 130 10.40 7.27 -7.46
N TRP A 131 9.14 7.17 -7.90
CA TRP A 131 8.43 5.90 -8.19
C TRP A 131 8.13 5.01 -6.98
N ILE A 132 8.35 5.50 -5.75
CA ILE A 132 8.01 4.77 -4.52
C ILE A 132 6.54 5.04 -4.15
N TRP A 133 5.83 3.98 -3.77
CA TRP A 133 4.41 3.99 -3.42
C TRP A 133 4.19 3.25 -2.08
N PRO A 134 4.26 3.94 -0.93
CA PRO A 134 3.87 3.38 0.36
C PRO A 134 2.34 3.23 0.47
N ALA A 135 1.90 2.25 1.25
CA ALA A 135 0.50 2.12 1.64
C ALA A 135 0.34 1.68 3.10
N ILE A 136 -0.63 2.30 3.78
CA ILE A 136 -1.18 1.91 5.08
C ILE A 136 -2.67 1.67 4.86
N TRP A 137 -3.08 0.42 4.97
CA TRP A 137 -4.42 0.03 4.54
C TRP A 137 -4.92 -1.19 5.31
N MET A 138 -6.17 -1.54 5.11
CA MET A 138 -6.80 -2.67 5.77
C MET A 138 -7.67 -3.47 4.80
N MET A 139 -7.64 -4.78 4.96
CA MET A 139 -8.43 -5.75 4.20
C MET A 139 -9.27 -6.63 5.13
N PRO A 140 -10.42 -7.15 4.68
CA PRO A 140 -11.27 -8.00 5.49
C PRO A 140 -10.55 -9.32 5.81
N ARG A 141 -10.63 -9.76 7.06
CA ARG A 141 -10.05 -11.06 7.47
C ARG A 141 -10.72 -12.24 6.76
N LYS A 142 -12.00 -12.08 6.40
CA LYS A 142 -12.79 -13.06 5.64
C LYS A 142 -13.58 -12.32 4.57
N ASN A 143 -13.64 -12.92 3.39
CA ASN A 143 -14.43 -12.44 2.26
C ASN A 143 -15.93 -12.73 2.44
N ASN A 144 -16.57 -12.17 3.48
CA ASN A 144 -17.94 -12.49 3.89
C ASN A 144 -18.99 -12.19 2.81
N TYR A 145 -18.72 -11.25 1.91
CA TYR A 145 -19.60 -10.88 0.79
C TYR A 145 -19.05 -11.32 -0.58
N GLY A 146 -17.97 -12.11 -0.59
CA GLY A 146 -17.25 -12.54 -1.79
C GLY A 146 -15.94 -11.81 -2.00
N LEU A 147 -15.28 -12.08 -3.13
CA LEU A 147 -13.99 -11.49 -3.48
C LEU A 147 -14.07 -9.96 -3.60
N TRP A 148 -12.92 -9.30 -3.52
CA TRP A 148 -12.79 -7.86 -3.74
C TRP A 148 -13.53 -7.42 -5.02
N PRO A 149 -14.20 -6.25 -5.03
CA PRO A 149 -14.33 -5.27 -3.94
C PRO A 149 -15.50 -5.54 -2.98
N ARG A 150 -16.20 -6.68 -3.12
CA ARG A 150 -17.46 -6.93 -2.39
C ARG A 150 -17.33 -6.95 -0.87
N SER A 151 -16.15 -7.32 -0.36
CA SER A 151 -15.88 -7.38 1.08
C SER A 151 -15.14 -6.14 1.62
N GLY A 152 -14.94 -5.12 0.79
CA GLY A 152 -14.38 -3.83 1.16
C GLY A 152 -12.85 -3.77 1.23
N GLU A 153 -12.30 -2.56 1.15
CA GLU A 153 -10.91 -2.17 1.40
C GLU A 153 -10.89 -0.76 2.01
N ILE A 154 -10.00 -0.53 2.98
CA ILE A 154 -9.87 0.77 3.66
C ILE A 154 -8.42 1.24 3.55
N ASP A 155 -8.16 2.23 2.72
CA ASP A 155 -6.83 2.79 2.49
C ASP A 155 -6.68 4.08 3.27
N PHE A 156 -5.89 4.03 4.34
CA PHE A 156 -5.71 5.16 5.25
C PHE A 156 -4.81 6.19 4.60
N MET A 157 -3.75 5.70 3.95
CA MET A 157 -2.75 6.50 3.29
C MET A 157 -2.11 5.72 2.15
N GLU A 158 -2.15 6.34 0.98
CA GLU A 158 -1.31 6.05 -0.17
C GLU A 158 -0.64 7.35 -0.64
N ALA A 159 0.53 7.27 -1.25
CA ALA A 159 1.20 8.43 -1.82
C ALA A 159 2.11 8.07 -3.01
N ALA A 160 2.30 9.01 -3.94
CA ALA A 160 3.48 9.01 -4.81
C ALA A 160 4.59 9.77 -4.11
N CYS A 161 5.71 9.13 -3.82
CA CYS A 161 6.81 9.77 -3.08
C CYS A 161 7.78 10.57 -3.95
N ASN A 162 7.43 10.82 -5.23
CA ASN A 162 8.16 11.73 -6.10
C ASN A 162 8.19 13.15 -5.48
N GLU A 163 9.36 13.76 -5.39
CA GLU A 163 9.50 15.11 -4.81
C GLU A 163 8.94 16.20 -5.72
N HIS A 164 9.02 15.96 -7.03
CA HIS A 164 8.74 16.95 -8.07
C HIS A 164 7.68 16.46 -9.07
N ALA A 165 6.65 15.76 -8.57
CA ALA A 165 5.48 15.43 -9.37
C ALA A 165 4.44 16.57 -9.30
N VAL A 166 4.07 17.11 -10.44
CA VAL A 166 3.17 18.25 -10.58
C VAL A 166 2.20 17.99 -11.74
N TRP A 167 0.90 18.17 -11.53
CA TRP A 167 -0.05 18.13 -12.63
C TRP A 167 0.18 19.26 -13.63
N ASN A 168 -0.32 19.09 -14.86
CA ASN A 168 -0.22 20.12 -15.91
C ASN A 168 -0.79 21.49 -15.51
N ASN A 169 -1.70 21.53 -14.52
CA ASN A 169 -2.26 22.76 -13.96
C ASN A 169 -1.39 23.41 -12.86
N GLY A 170 -0.20 22.86 -12.56
CA GLY A 170 0.72 23.35 -11.53
C GLY A 170 0.49 22.79 -10.13
N GLN A 171 -0.49 21.92 -9.92
CA GLN A 171 -0.77 21.32 -8.62
C GLN A 171 0.25 20.22 -8.29
N LYS A 172 0.93 20.31 -7.14
CA LYS A 172 1.87 19.28 -6.68
C LYS A 172 1.12 18.02 -6.29
N VAL A 173 1.51 16.86 -6.82
CA VAL A 173 0.79 15.57 -6.65
C VAL A 173 1.68 14.40 -6.26
N GLY A 174 2.97 14.67 -6.03
CA GLY A 174 3.89 13.73 -5.39
C GLY A 174 3.78 13.76 -3.87
N ILE A 175 4.93 13.78 -3.20
CA ILE A 175 5.07 13.64 -1.73
C ILE A 175 4.35 14.75 -0.92
N GLN A 176 3.86 15.80 -1.58
CA GLN A 176 3.05 16.86 -0.98
C GLN A 176 1.58 16.49 -0.81
N ARG A 177 1.16 15.32 -1.33
CA ARG A 177 -0.21 14.82 -1.27
C ARG A 177 -0.23 13.40 -0.69
N VAL A 178 -1.13 13.17 0.26
CA VAL A 178 -1.54 11.82 0.68
C VAL A 178 -2.99 11.58 0.22
N GLN A 179 -3.29 10.35 -0.14
CA GLN A 179 -4.60 9.91 -0.57
C GLN A 179 -5.16 8.88 0.42
N SER A 180 -6.47 8.86 0.58
CA SER A 180 -7.19 7.80 1.27
C SER A 180 -8.39 7.38 0.43
N THR A 181 -8.68 6.08 0.40
CA THR A 181 -9.72 5.51 -0.44
C THR A 181 -10.53 4.48 0.34
N LEU A 182 -11.82 4.41 0.09
CA LEU A 182 -12.65 3.28 0.48
C LEU A 182 -13.06 2.58 -0.82
N HIS A 183 -12.78 1.29 -0.95
CA HIS A 183 -13.28 0.49 -2.08
C HIS A 183 -14.41 -0.42 -1.62
N PHE A 184 -15.46 -0.47 -2.43
CA PHE A 184 -16.61 -1.34 -2.24
C PHE A 184 -17.41 -1.40 -3.54
N GLY A 185 -18.01 -2.54 -3.86
CA GLY A 185 -18.83 -2.66 -5.06
C GLY A 185 -19.42 -4.06 -5.24
N PRO A 186 -20.40 -4.23 -6.14
CA PRO A 186 -21.03 -5.52 -6.37
C PRO A 186 -20.12 -6.52 -7.09
N ASP A 187 -19.05 -6.11 -7.78
CA ASP A 187 -18.08 -6.96 -8.47
C ASP A 187 -16.87 -6.16 -8.96
N LEU A 188 -15.90 -6.84 -9.60
CA LEU A 188 -14.64 -6.28 -10.09
C LEU A 188 -14.82 -5.16 -11.13
N GLU A 189 -15.85 -5.23 -11.98
CA GLU A 189 -16.10 -4.24 -13.03
C GLU A 189 -16.81 -3.00 -12.48
N HIS A 190 -17.47 -3.16 -11.34
CA HIS A 190 -18.30 -2.14 -10.71
C HIS A 190 -17.77 -1.75 -9.32
N ASP A 191 -16.45 -1.71 -9.14
CA ASP A 191 -15.85 -1.08 -7.96
C ASP A 191 -16.33 0.38 -7.84
N HIS A 192 -16.62 0.81 -6.61
CA HIS A 192 -17.00 2.17 -6.27
C HIS A 192 -15.97 2.76 -5.31
N PRO A 193 -14.83 3.26 -5.83
CA PRO A 193 -13.85 3.92 -5.00
C PRO A 193 -14.40 5.27 -4.50
N VAL A 194 -14.18 5.56 -3.22
CA VAL A 194 -14.42 6.88 -2.62
C VAL A 194 -13.07 7.50 -2.26
N PRO A 195 -12.32 8.01 -3.25
CA PRO A 195 -11.02 8.61 -3.00
C PRO A 195 -11.17 10.03 -2.46
N ASN A 196 -10.28 10.42 -1.57
CA ASN A 196 -10.02 11.82 -1.24
C ASN A 196 -8.54 12.02 -0.93
N TRP A 197 -8.10 13.27 -0.86
CA TRP A 197 -6.70 13.60 -0.66
C TRP A 197 -6.52 14.80 0.24
N LYS A 198 -5.34 14.84 0.88
CA LYS A 198 -4.89 15.99 1.66
C LYS A 198 -3.55 16.50 1.13
N TYR A 199 -3.53 17.77 0.77
CA TYR A 199 -2.30 18.48 0.43
C TYR A 199 -1.68 19.08 1.70
N LYS A 200 -0.35 18.97 1.81
CA LYS A 200 0.38 19.72 2.83
C LYS A 200 0.34 21.21 2.45
N ALA A 201 -0.02 22.06 3.41
CA ALA A 201 -0.08 23.52 3.18
C ALA A 201 1.32 24.10 2.86
N THR A 202 2.35 23.59 3.53
CA THR A 202 3.75 23.98 3.34
C THR A 202 4.64 22.76 3.44
N GLY A 203 5.65 22.66 2.57
CA GLY A 203 6.57 21.51 2.56
C GLY A 203 5.94 20.28 1.91
N ASP A 204 6.16 19.13 2.51
CA ASP A 204 5.66 17.83 2.08
C ASP A 204 5.28 16.95 3.29
N TRP A 205 4.84 15.72 3.01
CA TRP A 205 4.47 14.73 4.04
C TRP A 205 5.63 13.83 4.47
N HIS A 206 6.87 14.12 4.07
CA HIS A 206 8.02 13.40 4.62
C HIS A 206 8.26 13.82 6.07
N GLY A 207 8.39 12.84 6.96
CA GLY A 207 8.42 13.03 8.41
C GLY A 207 7.31 12.23 9.08
N PHE A 208 7.36 12.11 10.41
CA PHE A 208 6.36 11.33 11.15
C PHE A 208 5.01 12.04 11.22
N HIS A 209 3.99 11.33 10.78
CA HIS A 209 2.58 11.73 10.81
C HIS A 209 1.72 10.64 11.43
N ASP A 210 0.60 11.05 12.04
CA ASP A 210 -0.38 10.11 12.58
C ASP A 210 -1.47 9.87 11.53
N TYR A 211 -1.48 8.67 10.95
CA TYR A 211 -2.54 8.20 10.06
C TYR A 211 -3.57 7.42 10.85
N LYS A 212 -4.84 7.82 10.81
CA LYS A 212 -5.85 7.30 11.73
C LYS A 212 -7.15 6.93 11.03
N LEU A 213 -7.73 5.81 11.46
CA LEU A 213 -9.12 5.41 11.22
C LEU A 213 -9.96 5.64 12.48
N ASP A 214 -11.15 6.20 12.30
CA ASP A 214 -12.26 6.16 13.26
C ASP A 214 -13.45 5.49 12.58
N TRP A 215 -13.86 4.35 13.12
CA TRP A 215 -14.81 3.46 12.47
C TRP A 215 -15.88 3.00 13.46
N SER A 216 -17.13 3.18 13.09
CA SER A 216 -18.30 2.81 13.88
C SER A 216 -19.33 2.09 12.99
N PRO A 217 -20.41 1.57 13.57
CA PRO A 217 -21.57 1.11 12.80
C PRO A 217 -22.22 2.20 11.91
N ASP A 218 -21.90 3.48 12.15
CA ASP A 218 -22.54 4.63 11.51
C ASP A 218 -21.60 5.39 10.56
N HIS A 219 -20.28 5.30 10.75
CA HIS A 219 -19.31 6.09 10.01
C HIS A 219 -17.95 5.41 9.83
N ILE A 220 -17.22 5.87 8.81
CA ILE A 220 -15.78 5.67 8.63
C ILE A 220 -15.14 7.03 8.37
N ILE A 221 -14.12 7.38 9.14
CA ILE A 221 -13.38 8.62 8.96
C ILE A 221 -11.89 8.32 8.98
N LEU A 222 -11.18 8.81 7.96
CA LEU A 222 -9.75 8.68 7.78
C LEU A 222 -9.08 10.04 7.99
N TYR A 223 -7.96 10.04 8.71
CA TYR A 223 -7.26 11.26 9.12
C TYR A 223 -5.76 11.18 8.84
N VAL A 224 -5.15 12.37 8.68
CA VAL A 224 -3.71 12.59 8.83
C VAL A 224 -3.48 13.77 9.78
N ASP A 225 -2.67 13.60 10.83
CA ASP A 225 -2.40 14.61 11.87
C ASP A 225 -3.66 15.24 12.50
N GLY A 226 -4.76 14.48 12.57
CA GLY A 226 -6.05 14.95 13.07
C GLY A 226 -6.92 15.71 12.05
N ASP A 227 -6.40 16.01 10.86
CA ASP A 227 -7.19 16.52 9.74
C ASP A 227 -7.94 15.39 9.05
N VAL A 228 -9.24 15.58 8.80
CA VAL A 228 -10.05 14.64 8.02
C VAL A 228 -9.56 14.63 6.56
N VAL A 229 -9.34 13.43 6.03
CA VAL A 229 -9.09 13.16 4.62
C VAL A 229 -10.37 12.64 3.97
N THR A 230 -10.85 11.45 4.37
CA THR A 230 -12.12 10.88 3.88
C THR A 230 -13.10 10.73 5.04
N ARG A 231 -14.38 10.97 4.77
CA ARG A 231 -15.49 10.75 5.70
C ARG A 231 -16.68 10.14 4.97
N MET A 232 -17.17 9.02 5.49
CA MET A 232 -18.41 8.37 5.08
C MET A 232 -19.33 8.27 6.29
N ASP A 233 -20.50 8.88 6.22
CA ASP A 233 -21.58 8.77 7.22
C ASP A 233 -22.78 8.08 6.58
N ILE A 234 -23.32 7.04 7.22
CA ILE A 234 -24.51 6.34 6.74
C ILE A 234 -25.73 6.71 7.60
N PRO A 235 -26.67 7.52 7.08
CA PRO A 235 -27.86 7.95 7.81
C PRO A 235 -28.74 6.78 8.23
N ASP A 236 -29.53 6.99 9.28
CA ASP A 236 -30.54 6.02 9.70
C ASP A 236 -31.57 5.77 8.60
N GLY A 237 -31.95 4.50 8.44
CA GLY A 237 -32.84 4.07 7.35
C GLY A 237 -32.17 3.98 5.98
N SER A 238 -30.86 4.22 5.89
CA SER A 238 -30.06 4.01 4.67
C SER A 238 -29.07 2.85 4.84
N THR A 239 -28.41 2.48 3.76
CA THR A 239 -27.28 1.55 3.70
C THR A 239 -26.20 2.14 2.80
N VAL A 240 -24.94 1.68 2.85
CA VAL A 240 -23.90 2.07 1.87
C VAL A 240 -24.41 1.88 0.44
N TRP A 241 -25.11 0.79 0.17
CA TRP A 241 -25.70 0.50 -1.14
C TRP A 241 -26.65 1.62 -1.61
N ASP A 242 -27.60 2.01 -0.75
CA ASP A 242 -28.60 3.02 -1.06
C ASP A 242 -27.99 4.43 -1.08
N HIS A 243 -27.08 4.73 -0.15
CA HIS A 243 -26.42 6.03 0.01
C HIS A 243 -25.61 6.39 -1.24
N TYR A 244 -24.84 5.44 -1.78
CA TYR A 244 -24.08 5.62 -3.02
C TYR A 244 -24.86 5.25 -4.28
N ASN A 245 -26.15 4.94 -4.14
CA ASN A 245 -27.06 4.63 -5.25
C ASN A 245 -26.51 3.54 -6.20
N LEU A 246 -25.88 2.52 -5.62
CA LEU A 246 -25.23 1.44 -6.37
C LEU A 246 -26.26 0.66 -7.20
N LYS A 247 -25.78 0.03 -8.28
CA LYS A 247 -26.61 -0.66 -9.27
C LYS A 247 -26.24 -2.13 -9.37
N GLY A 248 -27.20 -2.93 -9.84
CA GLY A 248 -27.03 -4.37 -9.99
C GLY A 248 -27.54 -5.17 -8.79
N ASN A 249 -26.96 -6.35 -8.58
CA ASN A 249 -27.35 -7.25 -7.51
C ASN A 249 -26.63 -6.86 -6.21
N ASN A 250 -27.38 -6.42 -5.20
CA ASN A 250 -26.81 -6.04 -3.91
C ASN A 250 -26.25 -7.26 -3.16
N PRO A 251 -24.92 -7.37 -2.95
CA PRO A 251 -24.33 -8.49 -2.21
C PRO A 251 -24.47 -8.34 -0.68
N TRP A 252 -24.92 -7.18 -0.19
CA TRP A 252 -24.95 -6.81 1.23
C TRP A 252 -26.35 -6.88 1.86
N THR A 253 -27.30 -7.58 1.23
CA THR A 253 -28.70 -7.69 1.71
C THR A 253 -28.84 -8.31 3.10
N HIS A 254 -27.82 -9.01 3.59
CA HIS A 254 -27.76 -9.61 4.93
C HIS A 254 -26.78 -8.90 5.87
N GLY A 255 -26.17 -7.79 5.42
CA GLY A 255 -25.24 -6.99 6.19
C GLY A 255 -25.93 -5.91 7.02
N THR A 256 -25.14 -5.18 7.79
CA THR A 256 -25.58 -3.95 8.47
C THR A 256 -25.57 -2.77 7.50
N LYS A 257 -26.02 -1.59 7.96
CA LYS A 257 -26.06 -0.39 7.10
C LYS A 257 -24.70 0.03 6.54
N ILE A 258 -23.59 -0.31 7.21
CA ILE A 258 -22.23 0.02 6.77
C ILE A 258 -21.53 -1.12 6.00
N ALA A 259 -22.24 -2.21 5.70
CA ALA A 259 -21.68 -3.28 4.87
C ALA A 259 -21.13 -2.72 3.53
N PRO A 260 -19.92 -3.12 3.11
CA PRO A 260 -19.18 -4.31 3.58
C PRO A 260 -18.26 -4.11 4.78
N PHE A 261 -18.21 -2.91 5.36
CA PHE A 261 -17.34 -2.56 6.47
C PHE A 261 -17.93 -2.90 7.84
N ASP A 262 -18.52 -4.08 7.96
CA ASP A 262 -19.21 -4.54 9.18
C ASP A 262 -18.67 -5.88 9.71
N HIS A 263 -17.47 -6.26 9.24
CA HIS A 263 -16.71 -7.43 9.67
C HIS A 263 -15.32 -7.05 10.15
N GLU A 264 -14.54 -8.03 10.61
CA GLU A 264 -13.16 -7.79 11.05
C GLU A 264 -12.21 -7.56 9.88
N PHE A 265 -11.35 -6.54 10.02
CA PHE A 265 -10.29 -6.21 9.06
C PHE A 265 -8.91 -6.36 9.73
N TYR A 266 -7.91 -6.76 8.96
CA TYR A 266 -6.49 -6.75 9.35
C TYR A 266 -5.77 -5.63 8.61
N MET A 267 -4.67 -5.13 9.19
CA MET A 267 -3.85 -4.07 8.63
C MET A 267 -2.76 -4.62 7.73
N ILE A 268 -2.43 -3.86 6.69
CA ILE A 268 -1.34 -4.11 5.78
C ILE A 268 -0.45 -2.87 5.74
N LEU A 269 0.85 -3.09 5.83
CA LEU A 269 1.89 -2.08 5.65
C LEU A 269 2.82 -2.56 4.55
N ASN A 270 3.00 -1.77 3.49
CA ASN A 270 3.93 -2.10 2.42
C ASN A 270 4.50 -0.85 1.74
N VAL A 271 5.57 -1.08 0.98
CA VAL A 271 6.11 -0.11 0.02
C VAL A 271 6.19 -0.79 -1.35
N ALA A 272 5.30 -0.41 -2.26
CA ALA A 272 5.37 -0.78 -3.67
C ALA A 272 6.28 0.18 -4.45
N VAL A 273 6.67 -0.20 -5.66
CA VAL A 273 7.44 0.64 -6.58
C VAL A 273 6.89 0.52 -8.00
N GLY A 274 6.65 1.66 -8.65
CA GLY A 274 6.16 1.73 -10.02
C GLY A 274 4.74 1.17 -10.20
N GLY A 275 4.50 0.52 -11.35
CA GLY A 275 3.19 -0.02 -11.74
C GLY A 275 2.57 0.67 -12.96
N ILE A 276 1.59 0.02 -13.59
CA ILE A 276 0.87 0.55 -14.78
C ILE A 276 -0.64 0.78 -14.57
N TYR A 277 -1.16 0.49 -13.39
CA TYR A 277 -2.54 0.80 -13.00
C TYR A 277 -2.57 1.58 -11.68
N SER A 278 -1.86 2.72 -11.61
CA SER A 278 -1.52 3.28 -10.29
C SER A 278 -1.31 4.80 -10.22
N MET A 279 -0.79 5.19 -9.05
CA MET A 279 -0.35 6.49 -8.56
C MET A 279 0.49 7.35 -9.54
N PHE A 280 1.07 6.77 -10.59
CA PHE A 280 1.96 7.46 -11.54
C PHE A 280 1.31 7.65 -12.91
N GLY A 281 0.75 8.83 -13.16
CA GLY A 281 0.08 9.17 -14.43
C GLY A 281 1.04 9.37 -15.61
N ASP A 282 0.60 9.02 -16.81
CA ASP A 282 1.38 9.10 -18.06
C ASP A 282 1.43 10.51 -18.69
N TYR A 283 0.31 11.24 -18.68
CA TYR A 283 0.16 12.45 -19.51
C TYR A 283 -0.15 13.73 -18.73
N ASP A 284 -0.79 13.58 -17.57
CA ASP A 284 -1.26 14.73 -16.78
C ASP A 284 -0.28 15.16 -15.70
N THR A 285 0.82 14.43 -15.52
CA THR A 285 1.82 14.67 -14.47
C THR A 285 3.20 14.92 -15.07
N GLN A 286 3.79 16.05 -14.70
CA GLN A 286 5.17 16.41 -14.96
C GLN A 286 6.02 15.97 -13.77
N TYR A 287 7.20 15.43 -14.07
CA TYR A 287 8.17 14.95 -13.09
C TYR A 287 9.51 15.65 -13.34
N ALA A 288 10.36 15.77 -12.32
CA ALA A 288 11.72 16.28 -12.53
C ALA A 288 12.51 15.43 -13.54
N TYR A 289 12.40 14.11 -13.42
CA TYR A 289 12.79 13.17 -14.45
C TYR A 289 11.53 12.55 -15.05
N PRO A 290 11.29 12.68 -16.37
CA PRO A 290 10.10 12.12 -16.99
C PRO A 290 9.90 10.65 -16.64
N LYS A 291 8.64 10.26 -16.42
CA LYS A 291 8.27 8.86 -16.16
C LYS A 291 8.87 7.97 -17.26
N PRO A 292 9.71 6.99 -16.92
CA PRO A 292 10.46 6.25 -17.93
C PRO A 292 9.66 5.18 -18.67
N TRP A 293 8.43 4.87 -18.22
CA TRP A 293 7.55 3.91 -18.87
C TRP A 293 6.16 4.52 -19.12
N HIS A 294 5.47 4.01 -20.14
CA HIS A 294 4.05 4.20 -20.34
C HIS A 294 3.28 2.98 -19.85
N ASN A 295 2.02 3.18 -19.46
CA ASN A 295 1.16 2.10 -18.97
C ASN A 295 0.81 1.07 -20.06
N THR A 296 1.03 1.41 -21.33
CA THR A 296 0.77 0.56 -22.50
C THR A 296 2.04 -0.03 -23.11
N ASP A 297 3.20 0.22 -22.51
CA ASP A 297 4.47 -0.33 -23.00
C ASP A 297 4.45 -1.86 -22.96
N LYS A 298 5.18 -2.47 -23.90
CA LYS A 298 5.35 -3.93 -23.94
C LYS A 298 6.12 -4.46 -22.73
N ASP A 299 7.08 -3.68 -22.22
CA ASP A 299 7.91 -4.05 -21.07
C ASP A 299 8.21 -2.80 -20.20
N PRO A 300 7.22 -2.32 -19.43
CA PRO A 300 7.38 -1.13 -18.59
C PRO A 300 8.43 -1.33 -17.49
N LEU A 301 8.58 -2.56 -16.98
CA LEU A 301 9.63 -2.91 -16.00
C LEU A 301 11.03 -2.69 -16.59
N LYS A 302 11.25 -3.11 -17.83
CA LYS A 302 12.53 -2.90 -18.52
C LYS A 302 12.82 -1.42 -18.73
N ASN A 303 11.83 -0.65 -19.19
CA ASN A 303 11.99 0.79 -19.40
C ASN A 303 12.33 1.50 -18.07
N PHE A 304 11.64 1.15 -16.98
CA PHE A 304 11.97 1.59 -15.63
C PHE A 304 13.41 1.25 -15.23
N TRP A 305 13.83 -0.01 -15.41
CA TRP A 305 15.16 -0.47 -15.04
C TRP A 305 16.29 0.18 -15.86
N GLU A 306 16.10 0.38 -17.15
CA GLU A 306 17.10 0.99 -18.03
C GLU A 306 17.29 2.48 -17.72
N ALA A 307 16.23 3.15 -17.26
CA ALA A 307 16.27 4.54 -16.82
C ALA A 307 16.78 4.76 -15.38
N ARG A 308 17.26 3.73 -14.67
CA ARG A 308 17.68 3.84 -13.27
C ARG A 308 18.73 4.90 -12.99
N HIS A 309 19.59 5.22 -13.94
CA HIS A 309 20.56 6.29 -13.81
C HIS A 309 19.91 7.68 -13.61
N ASN A 310 18.64 7.86 -14.01
CA ASN A 310 17.89 9.10 -13.82
C ASN A 310 17.18 9.15 -12.47
N TRP A 311 16.54 8.06 -12.04
CA TRP A 311 15.69 8.07 -10.84
C TRP A 311 16.39 7.52 -9.58
N LEU A 312 17.31 6.57 -9.71
CA LEU A 312 18.01 5.99 -8.55
C LEU A 312 18.82 7.05 -7.77
N PRO A 313 19.37 8.11 -8.39
CA PRO A 313 19.95 9.21 -7.62
C PRO A 313 19.00 9.92 -6.67
N THR A 314 17.67 9.74 -6.77
CA THR A 314 16.71 10.28 -5.80
C THR A 314 16.52 9.37 -4.57
N TRP A 315 17.07 8.16 -4.61
CA TRP A 315 16.95 7.17 -3.55
C TRP A 315 18.12 7.30 -2.56
N HIS A 316 17.90 7.98 -1.44
CA HIS A 316 18.93 8.31 -0.47
C HIS A 316 18.72 7.63 0.89
N GLY A 317 19.73 6.92 1.37
CA GLY A 317 19.79 6.47 2.76
C GLY A 317 18.53 5.74 3.21
N ASP A 318 18.00 6.13 4.36
CA ASP A 318 16.74 5.60 4.90
C ASP A 318 15.52 6.47 4.53
N ASP A 319 15.71 7.57 3.78
CA ASP A 319 14.60 8.43 3.33
C ASP A 319 13.67 7.67 2.38
N VAL A 320 14.16 6.64 1.68
CA VAL A 320 13.36 5.77 0.82
C VAL A 320 12.52 4.74 1.57
N ALA A 321 12.71 4.60 2.88
CA ALA A 321 11.94 3.66 3.69
C ALA A 321 10.64 4.29 4.19
N MET A 322 9.58 3.49 4.28
CA MET A 322 8.51 3.81 5.21
C MET A 322 8.98 3.41 6.60
N ILE A 323 9.02 4.38 7.52
CA ILE A 323 9.50 4.18 8.89
C ILE A 323 8.29 4.28 9.82
N VAL A 324 7.99 3.21 10.54
CA VAL A 324 6.82 3.14 11.44
C VAL A 324 7.29 3.17 12.88
N ASP A 325 6.81 4.15 13.63
CA ASP A 325 7.05 4.35 15.07
C ASP A 325 6.15 3.41 15.87
N TYR A 326 4.84 3.44 15.63
CA TYR A 326 3.93 2.47 16.25
C TYR A 326 2.67 2.22 15.43
N VAL A 327 2.03 1.10 15.75
CA VAL A 327 0.65 0.77 15.35
C VAL A 327 -0.18 0.53 16.61
N GLU A 328 -1.36 1.13 16.71
CA GLU A 328 -2.26 0.97 17.86
C GLU A 328 -3.71 0.76 17.41
N PHE A 329 -4.35 -0.30 17.90
CA PHE A 329 -5.77 -0.57 17.74
C PHE A 329 -6.50 -0.34 19.06
N ARG A 330 -7.64 0.31 19.01
CA ARG A 330 -8.55 0.51 20.14
C ARG A 330 -9.95 0.08 19.73
N HIS A 331 -10.62 -0.70 20.56
CA HIS A 331 -12.05 -0.95 20.35
C HIS A 331 -12.86 0.32 20.64
N MET A 332 -14.07 0.36 20.08
CA MET A 332 -15.08 1.36 20.44
C MET A 332 -15.59 1.16 21.86
#